data_AF-A0A7V6HGX5-F1
#
_entry.id   AF-A0A7V6HGX5-F1
#
_cell.length_a   1.000
_cell.length_b   1.000
_cell.length_c   1.000
_cell.angle_alpha   90.00
_cell.angle_beta   90.00
_cell.angle_gamma   90.00
#
_symmetry.space_group_name_H-M   'P 1'
#
loop_
_entity.id
_entity.type
_entity.pdbx_description
1 polymer ?
#
loop_
_entity_poly.entity_id
_entity_poly.type
_entity_poly.pdbx_seq_one_letter_code
_entity_poly.pdbx_strand_id
1 'polypeptide(L)'
;MTQYWIAHAKVDNRPVHELCRKHGIWFANAETTQGRLEQIKKGDGIALKTGGRIIATGIVVDTTSLKPYRLVFVEWTSCDKKAPRGLRETLYGPYAESNEYVKAIWGSKA
;
A
#
# COMPACT_ATOMS: atom_id res chain seq x y z
N MET A 1 -16.09 7.72 0.43
CA MET A 1 -15.07 8.34 -0.44
C MET A 1 -13.86 7.41 -0.45
N THR A 2 -13.31 7.10 -1.63
CA THR A 2 -12.16 6.20 -1.78
C THR A 2 -10.90 6.82 -1.16
N GLN A 3 -10.19 6.08 -0.31
CA GLN A 3 -8.90 6.53 0.25
C GLN A 3 -7.73 5.98 -0.58
N TYR A 4 -6.58 6.65 -0.48
CA TYR A 4 -5.35 6.24 -1.17
C TYR A 4 -4.23 5.95 -0.16
N TRP A 5 -3.62 4.78 -0.31
CA TRP A 5 -2.63 4.24 0.63
C TRP A 5 -1.28 4.07 -0.04
N ILE A 6 -0.19 4.34 0.69
CA ILE A 6 1.16 4.01 0.24
C ILE A 6 1.71 2.92 1.15
N ALA A 7 1.85 1.73 0.59
CA ALA A 7 2.42 0.55 1.21
C ALA A 7 3.91 0.46 0.91
N HIS A 8 4.73 0.32 1.93
CA HIS A 8 6.13 -0.07 1.72
C HIS A 8 6.22 -1.54 1.29
N ALA A 9 7.09 -1.79 0.32
CA ALA A 9 7.37 -3.12 -0.21
C ALA A 9 8.52 -3.82 0.54
N LYS A 10 8.69 -3.48 1.82
CA LYS A 10 9.64 -4.09 2.73
C LYS A 10 8.93 -4.49 4.02
N VAL A 11 9.23 -5.68 4.50
CA VAL A 11 8.86 -6.18 5.84
C VAL A 11 10.15 -6.68 6.48
N ASP A 12 10.47 -6.22 7.69
CA ASP A 12 11.74 -6.51 8.39
C ASP A 12 12.99 -6.30 7.51
N ASN A 13 13.04 -5.16 6.80
CA ASN A 13 14.06 -4.80 5.82
C ASN A 13 14.21 -5.72 4.60
N ARG A 14 13.39 -6.77 4.46
CA ARG A 14 13.39 -7.66 3.29
C ARG A 14 12.43 -7.15 2.22
N PRO A 15 12.85 -7.05 0.94
CA PRO A 15 11.95 -6.69 -0.14
C PRO A 15 10.90 -7.80 -0.34
N VAL A 16 9.61 -7.44 -0.29
CA VAL A 16 8.48 -8.38 -0.46
C VAL A 16 7.64 -8.08 -1.70
N HIS A 17 8.08 -7.13 -2.53
CA HIS A 17 7.30 -6.62 -3.64
C HIS A 17 6.88 -7.67 -4.68
N GLU A 18 7.75 -8.63 -4.99
CA GLU A 18 7.43 -9.71 -5.93
C GLU A 18 6.33 -10.61 -5.37
N LEU A 19 6.41 -10.97 -4.09
CA LEU A 19 5.38 -11.75 -3.41
C LEU A 19 4.05 -11.00 -3.38
N CYS A 20 4.09 -9.70 -3.05
CA CYS A 20 2.88 -8.88 -3.03
C CYS A 20 2.20 -8.84 -4.38
N ARG A 21 2.97 -8.60 -5.46
CA ARG A 21 2.43 -8.54 -6.82
C ARG A 21 1.93 -9.89 -7.31
N LYS A 22 2.69 -10.97 -7.07
CA LYS A 22 2.37 -12.32 -7.55
C LYS A 22 1.11 -12.87 -6.90
N HIS A 23 0.94 -12.64 -5.60
CA HIS A 23 -0.16 -13.22 -4.84
C HIS A 23 -1.32 -12.25 -4.61
N GLY A 24 -1.18 -10.97 -4.98
CA GLY A 24 -2.20 -9.96 -4.72
C GLY A 24 -2.42 -9.73 -3.23
N ILE A 25 -1.39 -9.89 -2.40
CA ILE A 25 -1.49 -9.77 -0.94
C ILE A 25 -0.48 -8.75 -0.43
N TRP A 26 -0.95 -7.84 0.40
CA TRP A 26 -0.09 -6.96 1.17
C TRP A 26 -0.44 -7.02 2.65
N PHE A 27 0.57 -6.86 3.51
CA PHE A 27 0.42 -6.82 4.96
C PHE A 27 1.52 -5.98 5.57
N ALA A 28 1.32 -5.55 6.82
CA ALA A 28 2.34 -4.92 7.63
C ALA A 28 2.42 -5.61 9.00
N ASN A 29 3.64 -5.73 9.54
CA ASN A 29 3.91 -6.38 10.83
C ASN A 29 4.21 -5.39 11.97
N ALA A 30 4.26 -4.08 11.67
CA ALA A 30 4.56 -3.06 12.65
C ALA A 30 3.30 -2.74 13.49
N GLU A 31 3.40 -2.85 14.81
CA GLU A 31 2.29 -2.56 15.73
C GLU A 31 1.75 -1.13 15.57
N THR A 32 2.65 -0.17 15.31
CA THR A 32 2.31 1.24 15.04
C THR A 32 1.44 1.45 13.80
N THR A 33 1.32 0.43 12.93
CA THR A 33 0.54 0.50 11.70
C THR A 33 -0.82 -0.17 11.77
N GLN A 34 -1.12 -0.92 12.84
CA GLN A 34 -2.36 -1.69 12.97
C GLN A 34 -3.61 -0.80 12.86
N GLY A 35 -3.63 0.34 13.55
CA GLY A 35 -4.76 1.28 13.47
C GLY A 35 -4.95 1.94 12.08
N ARG A 36 -3.91 1.99 11.24
CA ARG A 36 -4.02 2.46 9.84
C ARG A 36 -4.47 1.33 8.91
N LEU A 37 -3.97 0.11 9.13
CA LEU A 37 -4.37 -1.11 8.43
C LEU A 37 -5.88 -1.39 8.56
N GLU A 38 -6.45 -1.15 9.74
CA GLU A 38 -7.89 -1.32 10.00
C GLU A 38 -8.79 -0.35 9.20
N GLN A 39 -8.23 0.79 8.78
CA GLN A 39 -8.97 1.80 8.02
C GLN A 39 -9.02 1.48 6.53
N ILE A 40 -8.17 0.57 6.04
CA ILE A 40 -8.17 0.13 4.64
C ILE A 40 -9.42 -0.70 4.37
N LYS A 41 -10.13 -0.37 3.30
CA LYS A 41 -11.38 -1.04 2.91
C LYS A 41 -11.35 -1.43 1.44
N LYS A 42 -12.21 -2.38 1.09
CA LYS A 42 -12.50 -2.73 -0.31
C LYS A 42 -12.86 -1.48 -1.11
N GLY A 43 -12.24 -1.34 -2.28
CA GLY A 43 -12.38 -0.21 -3.18
C GLY A 43 -11.32 0.90 -2.98
N ASP A 44 -10.53 0.85 -1.92
CA ASP A 44 -9.42 1.79 -1.72
C ASP A 44 -8.30 1.59 -2.76
N GLY A 45 -7.63 2.69 -3.12
CA GLY A 45 -6.43 2.63 -3.95
C GLY A 45 -5.19 2.42 -3.09
N ILE A 46 -4.25 1.59 -3.54
CA ILE A 46 -3.00 1.35 -2.83
C ILE A 46 -1.82 1.36 -3.81
N ALA A 47 -0.72 1.95 -3.39
CA ALA A 47 0.52 2.02 -4.14
C ALA A 47 1.64 1.30 -3.38
N LEU A 48 2.43 0.50 -4.08
CA LEU A 48 3.55 -0.26 -3.53
C LEU A 48 4.87 0.48 -3.80
N LYS A 49 5.57 0.87 -2.74
CA LYS A 49 6.79 1.70 -2.78
C LYS A 49 8.03 0.92 -2.35
N THR A 50 9.11 0.99 -3.12
CA THR A 50 10.44 0.51 -2.74
C THR A 50 11.54 1.45 -3.26
N GLY A 51 12.60 1.66 -2.47
CA GLY A 51 13.74 2.50 -2.88
C GLY A 51 13.36 3.92 -3.31
N GLY A 52 12.32 4.51 -2.69
CA GLY A 52 11.81 5.84 -3.05
C GLY A 52 10.90 5.88 -4.29
N ARG A 53 10.65 4.74 -4.95
CA ARG A 53 9.85 4.66 -6.18
C ARG A 53 8.60 3.80 -5.98
N ILE A 54 7.53 4.16 -6.66
CA ILE A 54 6.32 3.33 -6.76
C ILE A 54 6.53 2.33 -7.89
N ILE A 55 6.31 1.06 -7.59
CA ILE A 55 6.56 -0.05 -8.51
C ILE A 55 5.27 -0.79 -8.92
N ALA A 56 4.18 -0.59 -8.18
CA ALA A 56 2.87 -1.09 -8.51
C ALA A 56 1.79 -0.21 -7.88
N THR A 57 0.62 -0.21 -8.49
CA THR A 57 -0.60 0.40 -7.94
C THR A 57 -1.71 -0.63 -8.00
N GLY A 58 -2.74 -0.54 -7.18
CA GLY A 58 -3.82 -1.50 -7.23
C GLY A 58 -5.06 -1.02 -6.49
N ILE A 59 -6.11 -1.80 -6.60
CA ILE A 59 -7.35 -1.60 -5.86
C ILE A 59 -7.47 -2.70 -4.82
N VAL A 60 -7.82 -2.32 -3.59
CA VAL A 60 -8.11 -3.27 -2.53
C VAL A 60 -9.40 -4.00 -2.88
N VAL A 61 -9.31 -5.31 -3.07
CA VAL A 61 -10.48 -6.14 -3.41
C VAL A 61 -11.11 -6.76 -2.17
N ASP A 62 -10.31 -6.97 -1.12
CA ASP A 62 -10.77 -7.50 0.16
C ASP A 62 -9.76 -7.26 1.30
N THR A 63 -10.20 -7.47 2.54
CA THR A 63 -9.33 -7.45 3.73
C THR A 63 -9.72 -8.58 4.68
N THR A 64 -8.75 -9.28 5.26
CA THR A 64 -9.01 -10.27 6.31
C THR A 64 -8.06 -10.13 7.48
N SER A 65 -8.47 -10.62 8.65
CA SER A 65 -7.66 -10.63 9.86
C SER A 65 -7.18 -12.06 10.14
N LEU A 66 -5.87 -12.27 10.11
CA LEU A 66 -5.21 -13.50 10.49
C LEU A 66 -4.28 -13.20 11.67
N LYS A 67 -4.82 -13.27 12.89
CA LYS A 67 -4.12 -12.80 14.11
C LYS A 67 -2.65 -13.30 14.15
N PRO A 68 -1.66 -12.41 14.38
CA PRO A 68 -1.78 -10.98 14.71
C PRO A 68 -1.83 -10.02 13.51
N TYR A 69 -1.90 -10.53 12.27
CA TYR A 69 -1.79 -9.75 11.05
C TYR A 69 -3.15 -9.42 10.44
N ARG A 70 -3.21 -8.30 9.72
CA ARG A 70 -4.30 -7.98 8.79
C ARG A 70 -3.74 -8.08 7.37
N LEU A 71 -4.36 -8.92 6.56
CA LEU A 71 -4.02 -9.08 5.14
C LEU A 71 -4.93 -8.17 4.32
N VAL A 72 -4.33 -7.51 3.34
CA VAL A 72 -4.99 -6.67 2.36
C VAL A 72 -4.84 -7.34 1.01
N PHE A 73 -5.95 -7.75 0.41
CA PHE A 73 -5.96 -8.33 -0.93
C PHE A 73 -6.08 -7.21 -1.95
N VAL A 74 -5.19 -7.23 -2.93
CA VAL A 74 -5.02 -6.14 -3.88
C VAL A 74 -4.94 -6.71 -5.29
N GLU A 75 -5.77 -6.17 -6.18
CA GLU A 75 -5.61 -6.36 -7.61
C GLU A 75 -4.60 -5.34 -8.13
N TRP A 76 -3.37 -5.80 -8.36
CA TRP A 76 -2.27 -4.93 -8.79
C TRP A 76 -2.29 -4.66 -10.29
N THR A 77 -2.29 -3.39 -10.64
CA THR A 77 -1.96 -2.86 -11.96
C THR A 77 -0.49 -2.46 -11.98
N SER A 78 0.28 -2.98 -12.94
CA SER A 78 1.67 -2.55 -13.15
C SER A 78 1.72 -1.04 -13.38
N CYS A 79 2.64 -0.33 -12.71
CA CYS A 79 2.83 1.11 -12.87
C CYS A 79 3.21 1.55 -14.28
N ASP A 80 3.57 0.61 -15.15
CA ASP A 80 4.12 0.93 -16.46
C ASP A 80 3.10 1.62 -17.37
N LYS A 81 1.79 1.35 -17.22
CA LYS A 81 0.71 2.06 -17.95
C LYS A 81 -0.60 1.99 -17.15
N LYS A 82 -1.18 3.13 -16.75
CA LYS A 82 -2.57 3.33 -16.24
C LYS A 82 -2.83 3.38 -14.71
N ALA A 83 -2.00 4.06 -13.91
CA ALA A 83 -2.48 4.48 -12.58
C ALA A 83 -3.60 5.54 -12.71
N PRO A 84 -4.70 5.48 -11.92
CA PRO A 84 -5.75 6.50 -11.91
C PRO A 84 -5.20 7.91 -11.68
N ARG A 85 -5.81 8.94 -12.28
CA ARG A 85 -5.28 10.33 -12.26
C ARG A 85 -4.99 10.83 -10.84
N GLY A 86 -5.93 10.66 -9.90
CA GLY A 86 -5.75 11.07 -8.51
C GLY A 86 -4.58 10.35 -7.83
N LEU A 87 -4.36 9.07 -8.19
CA LEU A 87 -3.21 8.31 -7.73
C LEU A 87 -1.92 8.83 -8.40
N ARG A 88 -1.89 9.14 -9.70
CA ARG A 88 -0.69 9.72 -10.35
C ARG A 88 -0.30 11.08 -9.76
N GLU A 89 -1.26 11.96 -9.50
CA GLU A 89 -1.00 13.29 -8.93
C GLU A 89 -0.44 13.18 -7.50
N THR A 90 -0.92 12.21 -6.72
CA THR A 90 -0.35 11.84 -5.41
C THR A 90 1.02 11.16 -5.49
N LEU A 91 1.30 10.37 -6.53
CA LEU A 91 2.50 9.52 -6.63
C LEU A 91 3.69 10.16 -7.37
N TYR A 92 3.47 11.17 -8.23
CA TYR A 92 4.50 11.77 -9.10
C TYR A 92 4.68 13.29 -8.92
N GLY A 93 3.88 13.94 -8.07
CA GLY A 93 4.14 15.32 -7.64
C GLY A 93 5.28 15.41 -6.60
N PRO A 94 5.77 16.62 -6.24
CA PRO A 94 6.64 16.77 -5.08
C PRO A 94 5.90 16.22 -3.87
N TYR A 95 6.38 15.10 -3.34
CA TYR A 95 5.78 14.36 -2.23
C TYR A 95 5.59 15.32 -1.05
N ALA A 96 4.36 15.79 -0.87
CA ALA A 96 3.98 16.57 0.28
C ALA A 96 3.55 15.56 1.35
N GLU A 97 4.44 15.26 2.30
CA GLU A 97 4.10 14.51 3.54
C GLU A 97 2.90 15.12 4.30
N SER A 98 2.47 16.33 3.91
CA SER A 98 1.30 17.05 4.39
C SER A 98 -0.02 16.74 3.67
N ASN A 99 -0.06 15.85 2.66
CA ASN A 99 -1.32 15.50 2.00
C ASN A 99 -2.17 14.55 2.87
N GLU A 100 -3.23 15.08 3.48
CA GLU A 100 -4.14 14.39 4.40
C GLU A 100 -4.83 13.15 3.80
N TYR A 101 -4.93 13.05 2.47
CA TYR A 101 -5.57 11.95 1.77
C TYR A 101 -4.67 10.72 1.56
N VAL A 102 -3.38 10.84 1.92
CA VAL A 102 -2.34 9.87 1.61
C VAL A 102 -1.73 9.33 2.90
N LYS A 103 -2.12 8.12 3.27
CA LYS A 103 -1.62 7.48 4.50
C LYS A 103 -0.52 6.48 4.14
N ALA A 104 0.72 6.80 4.52
CA ALA A 104 1.83 5.88 4.41
C ALA A 104 1.73 4.80 5.52
N ILE A 105 1.94 3.55 5.14
CA ILE A 105 1.97 2.42 6.07
C ILE A 105 3.34 1.75 6.02
N TRP A 106 4.03 1.82 7.16
CA TRP A 106 5.41 1.37 7.34
C TRP A 106 5.41 0.02 8.04
N GLY A 107 5.43 -1.06 7.25
CA GLY A 107 5.29 -2.42 7.75
C GLY A 107 6.57 -3.08 8.25
N SER A 108 7.46 -2.36 8.93
CA SER A 108 8.65 -2.97 9.55
C SER A 108 8.89 -2.42 10.95
N LYS A 109 9.13 -3.31 11.92
CA LYS A 109 9.76 -2.92 13.19
C LYS A 109 11.16 -2.37 12.90
N ALA A 110 11.59 -1.38 13.69
CA ALA A 110 12.96 -0.88 13.65
C ALA A 110 13.95 -2.01 13.99
#